data_AF-A0A925B4E8-F1
#
_entry.id   AF-A0A925B4E8-F1
#
_cell.length_a   1.000
_cell.length_b   1.000
_cell.length_c   1.000
_cell.angle_alpha   90.00
_cell.angle_beta   90.00
_cell.angle_gamma   90.00
#
_symmetry.space_group_name_H-M   'P 1'
#
loop_
_entity.id
_entity.type
_entity.pdbx_description
1 polymer ?
#
loop_
_entity_poly.entity_id
_entity_poly.type
_entity_poly.pdbx_seq_one_letter_code
_entity_poly.pdbx_strand_id
1 'polypeptide(L)'
;WTISHVHSGALGWNGYITFGALYYLVPKLWGRERMYSRAAIEWHFWLSLAGIMLYVTAMWGSGVLQGLMWRAHTELGFLKYSFTDSVVASKPYYWARLIGGTLYLAGFLVMVWNVYRTIAAVTVTRRVPASNLMPAE
;
A
#
# COMPACT_ATOMS: atom_id res chain seq x y z
N TRP A 1 14.81 8.77 6.40
CA TRP A 1 15.43 7.43 6.49
C TRP A 1 14.56 6.45 7.27
N THR A 2 14.42 6.59 8.59
CA THR A 2 13.63 5.67 9.44
C THR A 2 12.19 5.51 8.94
N ILE A 3 11.55 6.61 8.55
CA ILE A 3 10.19 6.59 7.98
C ILE A 3 10.13 5.75 6.70
N SER A 4 11.16 5.83 5.85
CA SER A 4 11.27 5.00 4.63
C SER A 4 11.32 3.53 5.00
N HIS A 5 12.20 3.16 5.94
CA HIS A 5 12.33 1.78 6.42
C HIS A 5 10.99 1.21 6.92
N VAL A 6 10.28 1.98 7.76
CA VAL A 6 8.95 1.58 8.25
C VAL A 6 7.97 1.36 7.11
N HIS A 7 7.90 2.28 6.14
CA HIS A 7 6.93 2.17 5.05
C HIS A 7 7.29 1.10 4.03
N SER A 8 8.58 0.83 3.79
CA SER A 8 9.02 -0.32 2.99
C SER A 8 8.48 -1.63 3.56
N GLY A 9 8.55 -1.82 4.88
CA GLY A 9 7.98 -2.99 5.55
C GLY A 9 6.45 -2.95 5.64
N ALA A 10 5.88 -1.86 6.12
CA ALA A 10 4.43 -1.75 6.33
C ALA A 10 3.64 -1.82 5.03
N LEU A 11 4.02 -1.03 4.02
CA LEU A 11 3.28 -0.93 2.76
C LEU A 11 3.79 -1.93 1.72
N GLY A 12 5.12 -2.10 1.62
CA GLY A 12 5.76 -2.96 0.62
C GLY A 12 5.70 -4.46 0.96
N TRP A 13 5.73 -4.82 2.25
CA TRP A 13 5.65 -6.22 2.69
C TRP A 13 4.29 -6.58 3.26
N ASN A 14 3.93 -6.02 4.43
CA ASN A 14 2.69 -6.39 5.13
C ASN A 14 1.45 -6.08 4.29
N GLY A 15 1.42 -4.91 3.64
CA GLY A 15 0.37 -4.50 2.72
C GLY A 15 0.18 -5.49 1.57
N TYR A 16 1.23 -5.74 0.78
CA TYR A 16 1.12 -6.62 -0.40
C TYR A 16 0.74 -8.06 -0.07
N ILE A 17 1.28 -8.63 1.02
CA ILE A 17 0.88 -9.97 1.45
C ILE A 17 -0.60 -10.00 1.83
N THR A 18 -1.05 -9.00 2.59
CA THR A 18 -2.45 -8.90 3.01
C THR A 18 -3.37 -8.69 1.80
N PHE A 19 -3.01 -7.83 0.86
CA PHE A 19 -3.78 -7.59 -0.37
C PHE A 19 -3.89 -8.85 -1.23
N GLY A 20 -2.78 -9.57 -1.42
CA GLY A 20 -2.77 -10.84 -2.13
C GLY A 20 -3.65 -11.90 -1.46
N ALA A 21 -3.53 -12.03 -0.13
CA ALA A 21 -4.37 -12.93 0.66
C ALA A 21 -5.86 -12.60 0.52
N LEU A 22 -6.23 -11.32 0.59
CA LEU A 22 -7.62 -10.88 0.41
C LEU A 22 -8.13 -11.18 -1.00
N TYR A 23 -7.37 -10.88 -2.04
CA TYR A 23 -7.77 -11.19 -3.42
C TYR A 23 -7.97 -12.68 -3.69
N TYR A 24 -7.25 -13.54 -2.96
CA TYR A 24 -7.42 -14.99 -3.02
C TYR A 24 -8.61 -15.49 -2.19
N LEU A 25 -8.77 -15.00 -0.96
CA LEU A 25 -9.75 -15.52 0.01
C LEU A 25 -11.15 -15.00 -0.24
N VAL A 26 -11.31 -13.71 -0.58
CA VAL A 26 -12.63 -13.07 -0.77
C VAL A 26 -13.52 -13.85 -1.74
N PRO A 27 -13.11 -14.22 -2.97
CA PRO A 27 -14.01 -14.96 -3.85
C PRO A 27 -14.37 -16.34 -3.28
N LYS A 28 -13.43 -17.04 -2.63
CA LYS A 28 -13.68 -18.36 -2.03
C LYS A 28 -14.69 -18.32 -0.90
N LEU A 29 -14.55 -17.35 0.01
CA LEU A 29 -15.44 -17.19 1.16
C LEU A 29 -16.87 -16.82 0.72
N TRP A 30 -17.03 -16.18 -0.43
CA TRP A 30 -18.32 -15.82 -1.02
C TRP A 30 -18.78 -16.76 -2.16
N GLY A 31 -18.15 -17.94 -2.30
CA GLY A 31 -18.57 -18.96 -3.27
C GLY A 31 -18.42 -18.55 -4.75
N ARG A 32 -17.49 -17.65 -5.05
CA ARG A 32 -17.17 -17.18 -6.40
C ARG A 32 -15.90 -17.82 -6.93
N GLU A 33 -15.86 -18.02 -8.25
CA GLU A 33 -14.66 -18.52 -8.93
C GLU A 33 -13.52 -17.50 -8.96
N ARG A 34 -13.84 -16.20 -8.99
CA ARG A 34 -12.86 -15.10 -9.08
C ARG A 34 -13.41 -13.79 -8.54
N MET A 35 -12.50 -12.85 -8.29
CA MET A 35 -12.82 -11.44 -8.04
C MET A 35 -13.58 -10.81 -9.20
N TYR A 36 -14.35 -9.75 -8.91
CA TYR A 36 -15.20 -9.04 -9.87
C TYR A 36 -14.45 -8.56 -11.11
N SER A 37 -13.30 -7.90 -10.95
CA SER A 37 -12.45 -7.43 -12.05
C SER A 37 -10.99 -7.79 -11.82
N ARG A 38 -10.36 -8.46 -12.80
CA ARG A 38 -8.90 -8.71 -12.80
C ARG A 38 -8.11 -7.45 -13.13
N ALA A 39 -8.58 -6.65 -14.09
CA ALA A 39 -7.95 -5.38 -14.45
C ALA A 39 -7.87 -4.42 -13.25
N ALA A 40 -8.87 -4.43 -12.35
CA ALA A 40 -8.82 -3.61 -11.14
C ALA A 40 -7.73 -4.07 -10.14
N ILE A 41 -7.39 -5.37 -10.13
CA ILE A 41 -6.27 -5.89 -9.33
C ILE A 41 -4.95 -5.39 -9.90
N GLU A 42 -4.79 -5.42 -11.22
CA GLU A 42 -3.60 -4.90 -11.91
C GLU A 42 -3.44 -3.39 -11.69
N TRP A 43 -4.54 -2.62 -11.79
CA TRP A 43 -4.53 -1.19 -11.48
C TRP A 43 -4.14 -0.91 -10.03
N HIS A 44 -4.71 -1.66 -9.07
CA HIS A 44 -4.29 -1.56 -7.68
C HIS A 44 -2.79 -1.85 -7.54
N PHE A 45 -2.29 -2.93 -8.14
CA PHE A 45 -0.88 -3.30 -8.08
C PHE A 45 0.02 -2.17 -8.60
N TRP A 46 -0.26 -1.63 -9.79
CA TRP A 46 0.60 -0.59 -10.37
C TRP A 46 0.51 0.75 -9.64
N LEU A 47 -0.69 1.17 -9.20
CA LEU A 47 -0.86 2.39 -8.41
C LEU A 47 -0.14 2.31 -7.07
N SER A 48 -0.32 1.19 -6.36
CA SER A 48 0.36 0.95 -5.09
C SER A 48 1.88 0.85 -5.27
N LEU A 49 2.35 0.20 -6.34
CA LEU A 49 3.78 0.02 -6.59
C LEU A 49 4.47 1.34 -6.92
N ALA A 50 3.89 2.12 -7.83
CA ALA A 50 4.39 3.45 -8.14
C ALA A 50 4.37 4.36 -6.91
N GLY A 51 3.29 4.32 -6.13
CA GLY A 51 3.14 5.09 -4.90
C GLY A 51 4.21 4.78 -3.86
N ILE A 52 4.46 3.51 -3.56
CA ILE A 52 5.46 3.11 -2.57
C ILE A 52 6.89 3.39 -3.04
N MET A 53 7.19 3.17 -4.32
CA MET A 53 8.52 3.47 -4.88
C MET A 53 8.84 4.96 -4.78
N LEU A 54 7.88 5.83 -5.12
CA LEU A 54 8.03 7.28 -4.97
C LEU A 54 8.21 7.67 -3.49
N TYR A 55 7.40 7.11 -2.60
CA TYR A 55 7.46 7.39 -1.17
C TYR A 55 8.85 7.04 -0.58
N VAL A 56 9.30 5.79 -0.80
CA VAL A 56 10.55 5.26 -0.24
C VAL A 56 11.75 6.05 -0.75
N THR A 57 11.80 6.30 -2.05
CA THR A 57 12.88 7.08 -2.69
C THR A 57 12.94 8.50 -2.13
N ALA A 58 11.79 9.17 -1.98
CA ALA A 58 11.73 10.51 -1.40
C ALA A 58 12.24 10.53 0.05
N MET A 59 11.88 9.53 0.86
CA MET A 59 12.26 9.47 2.28
C MET A 59 13.69 8.99 2.54
N TRP A 60 14.30 8.28 1.59
CA TRP A 60 15.75 8.08 1.58
C TRP A 60 16.46 9.39 1.29
N GLY A 61 16.09 10.09 0.21
CA GLY A 61 16.70 11.38 -0.14
C GLY A 61 16.61 12.40 0.99
N SER A 62 15.43 12.60 1.57
CA SER A 62 15.23 13.47 2.73
C SER A 62 16.07 13.05 3.94
N GLY A 63 16.16 11.74 4.22
CA GLY A 63 16.93 11.25 5.36
C GLY A 63 18.43 11.46 5.23
N VAL A 64 18.99 11.20 4.05
CA VAL A 64 20.40 11.45 3.76
C VAL A 64 20.68 12.95 3.85
N LEU A 65 19.84 13.79 3.24
CA LEU A 65 19.99 15.24 3.29
C LEU A 65 20.00 15.77 4.73
N GLN A 66 19.02 15.36 5.55
CA GLN A 66 18.95 15.74 6.96
C GLN A 66 20.19 15.31 7.73
N GLY A 67 20.59 14.03 7.60
CA GLY A 67 21.78 13.51 8.27
C GLY A 67 23.07 14.22 7.86
N LEU A 68 23.22 14.59 6.59
CA LEU A 68 24.35 15.37 6.10
C LEU A 68 24.34 16.80 6.65
N MET A 69 23.20 17.47 6.66
CA MET A 69 23.09 18.85 7.14
C MET A 69 23.33 18.94 8.65
N TRP A 70 22.81 17.99 9.44
CA TRP A 70 22.95 18.00 10.90
C TRP A 70 24.39 17.72 11.38
N ARG A 71 25.20 17.06 10.56
CA ARG A 71 26.62 16.79 10.88
C ARG A 71 27.60 17.70 10.13
N ALA A 72 27.09 18.67 9.37
CA ALA A 72 27.93 19.57 8.58
C ALA A 72 28.55 20.63 9.49
N HIS A 73 29.88 20.65 9.54
CA HIS A 73 30.64 21.67 10.24
C HIS A 73 31.41 22.54 9.23
N THR A 74 31.68 23.78 9.61
CA THR A 74 32.58 24.69 8.90
C THR A 74 34.04 24.34 9.18
N GLU A 75 34.98 24.94 8.46
CA GLU A 75 36.42 24.74 8.73
C GLU A 75 36.84 25.17 10.14
N LEU A 76 36.08 26.08 10.75
CA LEU A 76 36.27 26.56 12.12
C LEU A 76 35.58 25.68 13.18
N GLY A 77 34.91 24.59 12.78
CA GLY A 77 34.24 23.66 13.69
C GLY A 77 32.83 24.07 14.11
N PHE A 78 32.28 25.20 13.65
CA PHE A 78 30.88 25.57 13.91
C PHE A 78 29.91 24.80 13.02
N LEU A 79 28.67 24.61 13.48
CA LEU A 79 27.61 23.99 12.68
C LEU A 79 27.30 24.85 11.45
N LYS A 80 27.33 24.23 10.25
CA LYS A 80 27.19 24.92 8.96
C LYS A 80 25.74 25.30 8.64
N TYR A 81 24.78 24.51 9.10
CA TYR A 81 23.35 24.72 8.82
C TYR A 81 22.55 24.75 10.11
N SER A 82 21.57 25.64 10.20
CA SER A 82 20.59 25.59 11.29
C SER A 82 19.64 24.41 11.11
N PHE A 83 18.96 24.01 12.20
CA PHE A 83 17.93 22.99 12.11
C PHE A 83 16.81 23.39 11.13
N THR A 84 16.41 24.66 11.12
CA THR A 84 15.37 25.19 10.22
C THR A 84 15.75 25.06 8.75
N ASP A 85 17.03 25.21 8.40
CA ASP A 85 17.50 25.03 7.02
C ASP A 85 17.25 23.59 6.54
N SER A 86 17.52 22.61 7.40
CA SER A 86 17.28 21.19 7.08
C SER A 86 15.79 20.89 6.86
N VAL A 87 14.90 21.57 7.60
CA VAL A 87 13.44 21.42 7.44
C VAL A 87 12.99 22.04 6.11
N VAL A 88 13.47 23.23 5.78
CA VAL A 88 13.15 23.91 4.52
C VAL A 88 13.66 23.08 3.33
N ALA A 89 14.89 22.57 3.39
CA ALA A 89 15.47 21.74 2.35
C ALA A 89 14.73 20.40 2.16
N SER A 90 14.04 19.90 3.21
CA SER A 90 13.26 18.66 3.14
C SER A 90 11.88 18.81 2.49
N LYS A 91 11.36 20.03 2.30
CA LYS A 91 10.02 20.30 1.75
C LYS A 91 9.68 19.56 0.45
N PRO A 92 10.51 19.57 -0.61
CA PRO A 92 10.16 18.86 -1.86
C PRO A 92 9.96 17.36 -1.65
N TYR A 93 10.72 16.74 -0.74
CA TYR A 93 10.56 15.33 -0.41
C TYR A 93 9.26 15.04 0.33
N TYR A 94 8.77 15.96 1.17
CA TYR A 94 7.48 15.80 1.83
C TYR A 94 6.29 15.89 0.85
N TRP A 95 6.41 16.71 -0.19
CA TRP A 95 5.43 16.73 -1.28
C TRP A 95 5.45 15.43 -2.08
N ALA A 96 6.64 14.96 -2.47
CA ALA A 96 6.78 13.66 -3.14
C ALA A 96 6.22 12.51 -2.30
N ARG A 97 6.44 12.53 -0.99
CA ARG A 97 5.86 11.58 -0.02
C ARG A 97 4.33 11.61 -0.05
N LEU A 98 3.74 12.80 -0.02
CA LEU A 98 2.28 12.95 -0.04
C LEU A 98 1.69 12.39 -1.33
N ILE A 99 2.32 12.68 -2.48
CA ILE A 99 1.90 12.15 -3.78
C ILE A 99 2.01 10.63 -3.80
N GLY A 100 3.15 10.07 -3.36
CA GLY A 100 3.35 8.62 -3.30
C GLY A 100 2.34 7.91 -2.39
N GLY A 101 2.09 8.48 -1.21
CA GLY A 101 1.08 7.96 -0.28
C GLY A 101 -0.35 8.04 -0.84
N THR A 102 -0.66 9.11 -1.56
CA THR A 102 -1.98 9.30 -2.20
C THR A 102 -2.20 8.29 -3.33
N LEU A 103 -1.18 8.00 -4.14
CA LEU A 103 -1.25 6.95 -5.17
C LEU A 103 -1.48 5.56 -4.54
N TYR A 104 -0.80 5.27 -3.44
CA TYR A 104 -1.01 4.02 -2.70
C TYR A 104 -2.45 3.93 -2.15
N LEU A 105 -2.95 5.02 -1.55
CA LEU A 105 -4.32 5.10 -1.05
C LEU A 105 -5.35 4.95 -2.18
N ALA A 106 -5.11 5.56 -3.34
CA ALA A 106 -5.96 5.40 -4.51
C ALA A 106 -6.02 3.94 -4.97
N GLY A 107 -4.88 3.24 -5.00
CA GLY A 107 -4.83 1.80 -5.24
C GLY A 107 -5.66 1.00 -4.22
N PHE A 108 -5.56 1.33 -2.94
CA PHE A 108 -6.36 0.70 -1.89
C PHE A 108 -7.87 0.93 -2.08
N LEU A 109 -8.29 2.13 -2.48
CA LEU A 109 -9.71 2.41 -2.78
C LEU A 109 -10.21 1.58 -3.96
N VAL A 110 -9.37 1.37 -4.99
CA VAL A 110 -9.68 0.45 -6.10
C VAL A 110 -9.87 -0.99 -5.60
N MET A 111 -9.03 -1.45 -4.67
CA MET A 111 -9.20 -2.76 -4.02
C MET A 111 -10.53 -2.86 -3.29
N VAL A 112 -10.83 -1.88 -2.42
CA VAL A 112 -12.06 -1.86 -1.62
C VAL A 112 -13.29 -1.92 -2.54
N TRP A 113 -13.30 -1.12 -3.61
CA TRP A 113 -14.37 -1.17 -4.60
C TRP A 113 -14.49 -2.55 -5.27
N ASN A 114 -13.38 -3.16 -5.70
CA ASN A 114 -13.39 -4.46 -6.36
C ASN A 114 -13.89 -5.57 -5.42
N VAL A 115 -13.47 -5.54 -4.15
CA VAL A 115 -13.94 -6.44 -3.09
C VAL A 115 -15.44 -6.24 -2.87
N TYR A 116 -15.89 -5.00 -2.69
CA TYR A 116 -17.31 -4.69 -2.52
C TYR A 116 -18.17 -5.23 -3.66
N ARG A 117 -17.76 -5.00 -4.91
CA ARG A 117 -18.48 -5.52 -6.10
C ARG A 117 -18.48 -7.04 -6.17
N THR A 118 -17.40 -7.69 -5.70
CA THR A 118 -17.32 -9.16 -5.62
C THR A 118 -18.36 -9.70 -4.65
N ILE A 119 -18.50 -9.06 -3.48
CA ILE A 119 -19.43 -9.46 -2.42
C ILE A 119 -20.89 -9.12 -2.79
N ALA A 120 -21.15 -7.91 -3.28
CA ALA A 120 -22.50 -7.43 -3.59
C ALA A 120 -23.15 -8.16 -4.78
N ALA A 121 -22.35 -8.73 -5.68
CA ALA A 121 -22.85 -9.51 -6.82
C ALA A 121 -23.28 -10.94 -6.45
N VAL A 122 -23.34 -11.29 -5.15
CA VAL A 122 -23.71 -12.62 -4.67
C VAL A 122 -25.23 -12.70 -4.52
N THR A 123 -25.87 -13.43 -5.43
CA THR A 123 -27.18 -14.05 -5.15
C THR A 123 -26.89 -15.28 -4.30
N VAL A 124 -27.36 -15.31 -3.05
CA VAL A 124 -27.11 -16.42 -2.13
C VAL A 124 -27.83 -17.68 -2.64
N THR A 125 -27.17 -18.46 -3.50
CA THR A 125 -27.55 -19.84 -3.72
C THR A 125 -26.93 -20.63 -2.57
N ARG A 126 -27.63 -20.72 -1.44
CA ARG A 126 -27.27 -21.63 -0.36
C ARG A 126 -27.22 -23.02 -0.98
N ARG A 127 -26.03 -23.56 -1.25
CA ARG A 127 -25.87 -24.98 -1.53
C ARG A 127 -26.22 -25.68 -0.22
N VAL A 128 -27.49 -26.05 -0.08
CA VAL A 128 -27.89 -27.07 0.88
C VAL A 128 -27.15 -28.33 0.42
N PRO A 129 -26.23 -28.88 1.22
CA PRO A 129 -25.66 -30.18 0.88
C PRO A 129 -26.84 -31.14 0.78
N ALA A 130 -26.99 -31.81 -0.37
CA ALA A 130 -27.98 -32.85 -0.54
C ALA A 130 -27.59 -34.00 0.41
N SER A 131 -27.98 -33.90 1.67
CA SER A 131 -27.89 -35.00 2.61
C SER A 131 -28.88 -36.06 2.14
N ASN A 132 -28.34 -37.11 1.52
CA ASN A 132 -28.94 -38.44 1.41
C ASN A 132 -30.47 -38.49 1.33
N LEU A 133 -31.05 -37.96 0.25
CA LEU A 133 -32.35 -38.44 -0.20
C LEU A 133 -32.15 -39.82 -0.85
N MET A 134 -31.73 -40.80 -0.05
CA MET A 134 -32.02 -42.19 -0.41
C MET A 134 -33.52 -42.35 -0.19
N PRO A 135 -34.30 -42.70 -1.23
CA PRO A 135 -35.67 -43.11 -1.02
C PRO A 135 -35.63 -44.30 -0.06
N ALA A 136 -36.37 -44.21 1.04
CA ALA A 136 -36.80 -45.43 1.68
C ALA A 136 -37.72 -46.10 0.67
N GLU A 137 -37.39 -47.36 0.33
CA GLU A 137 -38.13 -48.31 -0.53
C GLU A 137 -37.68 -48.39 -2.00
#